data_AF-A0A845R214-F1
#
_entry.id   AF-A0A845R214-F1
#
_cell.length_a   1.000
_cell.length_b   1.000
_cell.length_c   1.000
_cell.angle_alpha   90.00
_cell.angle_beta   90.00
_cell.angle_gamma   90.00
#
_symmetry.space_group_name_H-M   'P 1'
#
loop_
_entity.id
_entity.type
_entity.pdbx_description
1 polymer ?
#
loop_
_entity_poly.entity_id
_entity_poly.type
_entity_poly.pdbx_seq_one_letter_code
_entity_poly.pdbx_strand_id
1 'polypeptide(L)'
;MVTGCVDVEYQGDKENIMLKYEIWEEGTLKMESDTLSTSIKENEFNGEISISLKDINDYMESSELMELTAAIRTDSGYFSNSILIDRYSKEYANSPSNLEKEINATEDEEISIWGLIAGDTLSVGEDIEKSVKESKWGLIVKLYFD
;
A
#
# COMPACT_ATOMS: atom_id res chain seq x y z
N MET A 1 -8.49 0.30 12.39
CA MET A 1 -7.45 -0.47 11.67
C MET A 1 -8.06 -0.98 10.40
N VAL A 2 -7.40 -0.73 9.28
CA VAL A 2 -7.77 -1.28 7.95
C VAL A 2 -6.59 -2.11 7.44
N THR A 3 -6.89 -3.13 6.65
CA THR A 3 -5.89 -4.10 6.18
C THR A 3 -6.13 -4.46 4.72
N GLY A 4 -5.09 -4.92 4.05
CA GLY A 4 -5.13 -5.50 2.72
C GLY A 4 -4.15 -6.66 2.62
N CYS A 5 -4.42 -7.58 1.70
CA CYS A 5 -3.58 -8.73 1.44
C CYS A 5 -3.65 -9.08 -0.05
N VAL A 6 -2.51 -9.40 -0.66
CA VAL A 6 -2.44 -9.82 -2.06
C VAL A 6 -1.39 -10.92 -2.21
N ASP A 7 -1.73 -11.96 -2.96
CA ASP A 7 -0.79 -12.98 -3.40
C ASP A 7 -0.06 -12.49 -4.66
N VAL A 8 1.25 -12.72 -4.70
CA VAL A 8 2.13 -12.27 -5.78
C VAL A 8 2.92 -13.44 -6.31
N GLU A 9 2.77 -13.66 -7.61
CA GLU A 9 3.62 -14.54 -8.39
C GLU A 9 4.38 -13.71 -9.42
N TYR A 10 5.68 -13.91 -9.49
CA TYR A 10 6.54 -13.23 -10.44
C TYR A 10 7.59 -14.19 -10.97
N GLN A 11 7.81 -14.13 -12.28
CA GLN A 11 8.88 -14.84 -12.98
C GLN A 11 9.55 -13.88 -13.96
N GLY A 12 10.84 -13.62 -13.78
CA GLY A 12 11.59 -12.67 -14.60
C GLY A 12 12.98 -12.38 -14.05
N ASP A 13 13.69 -11.45 -14.68
CA ASP A 13 15.12 -11.24 -14.48
C ASP A 13 15.48 -10.18 -13.41
N LYS A 14 14.47 -9.50 -12.85
CA LYS A 14 14.63 -8.58 -11.71
C LYS A 14 15.10 -9.30 -10.44
N GLU A 15 15.89 -8.59 -9.64
CA GLU A 15 16.55 -9.18 -8.47
C GLU A 15 15.78 -8.93 -7.17
N ASN A 16 14.89 -7.94 -7.14
CA ASN A 16 14.21 -7.51 -5.93
C ASN A 16 12.74 -7.23 -6.19
N ILE A 17 11.94 -7.51 -5.16
CA ILE A 17 10.58 -7.03 -5.03
C ILE A 17 10.57 -5.88 -4.04
N MET A 18 9.92 -4.78 -4.41
CA MET A 18 9.93 -3.52 -3.70
C MET A 18 8.51 -3.03 -3.43
N LEU A 19 8.28 -2.50 -2.24
CA LEU A 19 7.02 -1.85 -1.87
C LEU A 19 7.26 -0.38 -1.57
N LYS A 20 6.45 0.49 -2.17
CA LYS A 20 6.40 1.91 -1.85
C LYS A 20 4.99 2.35 -1.50
N TYR A 21 4.87 3.50 -0.86
CA TYR A 21 3.58 4.15 -0.66
C TYR A 21 3.57 5.55 -1.28
N GLU A 22 2.37 6.01 -1.60
CA GLU A 22 2.10 7.36 -2.07
C GLU A 22 0.96 7.97 -1.26
N ILE A 23 1.10 9.23 -0.85
CA ILE A 23 0.04 10.03 -0.25
C ILE A 23 -0.40 11.09 -1.25
N TRP A 24 -1.70 11.12 -1.52
CA TRP A 24 -2.35 12.05 -2.43
C TRP A 24 -3.34 12.92 -1.67
N GLU A 25 -3.36 14.21 -1.99
CA GLU A 25 -4.35 15.15 -1.47
C GLU A 25 -4.91 15.99 -2.61
N GLU A 26 -6.24 16.00 -2.75
CA GLU A 26 -6.96 16.74 -3.78
C GLU A 26 -6.34 16.50 -5.18
N GLY A 27 -6.05 15.22 -5.48
CA GLY A 27 -5.45 14.78 -6.75
C GLY A 27 -3.97 15.14 -6.96
N THR A 28 -3.28 15.65 -5.93
CA THR A 28 -1.85 16.00 -6.00
C THR A 28 -1.02 15.04 -5.12
N LEU A 29 0.03 14.44 -5.70
CA LEU A 29 1.01 13.65 -4.94
C LEU A 29 1.74 14.55 -3.94
N LYS A 30 1.69 14.20 -2.66
CA LYS A 30 2.33 14.93 -1.56
C LYS A 30 3.58 14.24 -1.05
N MET A 31 3.58 12.92 -1.03
CA MET A 31 4.68 12.11 -0.52
C MET A 31 4.73 10.79 -1.25
N GLU A 32 5.95 10.33 -1.56
CA GLU A 32 6.22 8.96 -1.93
C GLU A 32 7.49 8.49 -1.21
N SER A 33 7.54 7.22 -0.82
CA SER A 33 8.74 6.60 -0.28
C SER A 33 8.65 5.08 -0.31
N ASP A 34 9.81 4.45 -0.46
CA ASP A 34 9.95 3.01 -0.31
C ASP A 34 9.71 2.61 1.15
N THR A 35 9.19 1.40 1.35
CA THR A 35 8.78 0.86 2.65
C THR A 35 9.52 -0.42 3.02
N LEU A 36 9.56 -1.37 2.10
CA LEU A 36 10.05 -2.71 2.35
C LEU A 36 10.52 -3.31 1.03
N SER A 37 11.58 -4.10 1.09
CA SER A 37 12.07 -4.86 -0.04
C SER A 37 12.55 -6.23 0.39
N THR A 38 12.59 -7.17 -0.56
CA THR A 38 13.28 -8.44 -0.41
C THR A 38 13.80 -8.94 -1.75
N SER A 39 14.79 -9.82 -1.71
CA SER A 39 15.41 -10.36 -2.92
C SER A 39 14.61 -11.52 -3.50
N ILE A 40 14.58 -11.58 -4.82
CA ILE A 40 14.01 -12.64 -5.64
C ILE A 40 15.06 -13.75 -5.76
N LYS A 41 14.62 -15.00 -5.75
CA LYS A 41 15.52 -16.17 -5.80
C LYS A 41 15.20 -16.97 -7.06
N GLU A 42 16.24 -17.36 -7.78
CA GLU A 42 16.10 -18.23 -8.96
C GLU A 42 15.14 -17.65 -10.02
N ASN A 43 15.11 -16.32 -10.17
CA ASN A 43 14.24 -15.58 -11.09
C ASN A 43 12.73 -15.81 -10.85
N GLU A 44 12.36 -16.25 -9.64
CA GLU A 44 10.99 -16.50 -9.24
C GLU A 44 10.71 -15.89 -7.86
N PHE A 45 9.51 -15.33 -7.73
CA PHE A 45 8.95 -14.93 -6.44
C PHE A 45 7.54 -15.48 -6.31
N ASN A 46 7.30 -16.20 -5.23
CA ASN A 46 5.97 -16.61 -4.80
C ASN A 46 5.81 -16.23 -3.32
N GLY A 47 4.83 -15.38 -3.05
CA GLY A 47 4.61 -14.88 -1.70
C GLY A 47 3.35 -14.06 -1.54
N GLU A 48 3.14 -13.60 -0.32
CA GLU A 48 1.98 -12.81 0.09
C GLU A 48 2.48 -11.46 0.62
N ILE A 49 1.84 -10.37 0.16
CA ILE A 49 2.03 -9.03 0.71
C ILE A 49 0.83 -8.68 1.58
N SER A 50 1.11 -8.32 2.82
CA SER A 50 0.11 -7.86 3.79
C SER A 50 0.35 -6.39 4.16
N ILE A 51 -0.71 -5.60 4.13
CA ILE A 51 -0.72 -4.18 4.49
C ILE A 51 -1.64 -3.97 5.68
N SER A 52 -1.20 -3.19 6.65
CA SER A 52 -2.07 -2.71 7.73
C SER A 52 -1.84 -1.23 7.99
N LEU A 53 -2.93 -0.51 8.23
CA LEU A 53 -2.89 0.88 8.65
C LEU A 53 -3.69 1.03 9.94
N LYS A 54 -3.03 1.57 10.96
CA LYS A 54 -3.63 1.80 12.27
C LYS A 54 -3.48 3.25 12.72
N ASP A 55 -4.51 3.69 13.43
CA ASP A 55 -4.48 4.95 14.14
C ASP A 55 -3.53 4.85 15.33
N ILE A 56 -2.72 5.89 15.51
CA ILE A 56 -1.93 6.05 16.72
C ILE A 56 -2.81 6.81 17.71
N ASN A 57 -3.35 6.07 18.68
CA ASN A 57 -4.06 6.68 19.79
C ASN A 57 -3.04 7.00 20.87
N ASP A 58 -2.86 8.29 21.16
CA ASP A 58 -2.31 8.70 22.45
C ASP A 58 -3.49 8.82 23.42
N TYR A 59 -3.28 8.49 24.69
CA TYR A 59 -4.33 8.28 25.69
C TYR A 59 -5.18 9.53 26.01
N MET A 60 -4.88 10.68 25.39
CA MET A 60 -5.53 11.97 25.65
C MET A 60 -5.88 12.75 24.37
N GLU A 61 -5.14 12.59 23.27
CA GLU A 61 -5.42 13.20 21.97
C GLU A 61 -5.12 12.20 20.86
N SER A 62 -5.96 12.19 19.83
CA SER A 62 -5.72 11.37 18.65
C SER A 62 -4.53 11.93 17.87
N SER A 63 -3.54 11.09 17.56
CA SER A 63 -2.35 11.52 16.83
C SER A 63 -2.71 12.01 15.42
N GLU A 64 -1.98 13.01 14.94
CA GLU A 64 -2.00 13.43 13.53
C GLU A 64 -1.25 12.44 12.61
N LEU A 65 -0.75 11.34 13.18
CA LEU A 65 -0.06 10.29 12.45
C LEU A 65 -0.86 8.98 12.47
N MET A 66 -0.56 8.15 11.47
CA MET A 66 -0.96 6.74 11.38
C MET A 66 0.29 5.89 11.23
N GLU A 67 0.24 4.64 11.68
CA GLU A 67 1.31 3.67 11.42
C GLU A 67 0.89 2.78 10.25
N LEU A 68 1.66 2.84 9.16
CA LEU A 68 1.56 1.95 8.01
C LEU A 68 2.58 0.83 8.19
N THR A 69 2.09 -0.41 8.22
CA THR A 69 2.93 -1.62 8.23
C THR A 69 2.76 -2.34 6.92
N ALA A 70 3.88 -2.62 6.25
CA ALA A 70 3.95 -3.54 5.12
C ALA A 70 4.70 -4.80 5.55
N ALA A 71 4.25 -5.94 5.06
CA ALA A 71 4.87 -7.22 5.31
C ALA A 71 4.89 -8.08 4.04
N ILE A 72 5.98 -8.82 3.87
CA ILE A 72 6.18 -9.79 2.79
C ILE A 72 6.42 -11.16 3.42
N ARG A 73 5.56 -12.13 3.10
CA ARG A 73 5.70 -13.53 3.49
C ARG A 73 6.11 -14.35 2.27
N THR A 74 7.16 -15.15 2.42
CA THR A 74 7.61 -16.14 1.45
C THR A 74 7.79 -17.48 2.16
N ASP A 75 7.98 -18.56 1.41
CA ASP A 75 8.37 -19.86 1.98
C ASP A 75 9.68 -19.79 2.77
N SER A 76 10.56 -18.85 2.43
CA SER A 76 11.86 -18.68 3.07
C SER A 76 11.87 -17.79 4.30
N GLY A 77 10.76 -17.12 4.62
CA GLY A 77 10.66 -16.27 5.80
C GLY A 77 9.63 -15.14 5.68
N TYR A 78 9.64 -14.28 6.71
CA TYR A 78 8.74 -13.15 6.87
C TYR A 78 9.54 -11.88 7.11
N PHE A 79 9.22 -10.82 6.37
CA PHE A 79 9.83 -9.50 6.48
C PHE A 79 8.74 -8.46 6.71
N SER A 80 8.97 -7.48 7.57
CA SER A 80 8.01 -6.41 7.80
C SER A 80 8.69 -5.11 8.20
N ASN A 81 8.09 -4.00 7.80
CA ASN A 81 8.49 -2.67 8.25
C ASN A 81 7.26 -1.83 8.60
N SER A 82 7.39 -0.99 9.63
CA SER A 82 6.38 0.00 10.03
C SER A 82 6.94 1.40 9.87
N ILE A 83 6.15 2.29 9.28
CA ILE A 83 6.47 3.72 9.14
C ILE A 83 5.32 4.58 9.65
N LEU A 84 5.64 5.80 10.04
CA LEU A 84 4.65 6.81 10.43
C LEU A 84 4.33 7.68 9.23
N ILE A 85 3.05 7.88 8.96
CA ILE A 85 2.55 8.72 7.87
C ILE A 85 1.54 9.74 8.38
N ASP A 86 1.39 10.84 7.67
CA ASP A 86 0.41 11.87 7.97
C ASP A 86 -1.02 11.33 7.83
N ARG A 87 -1.90 11.80 8.72
CA ARG A 87 -3.32 11.43 8.76
C ARG A 87 -4.18 12.38 7.94
N TYR A 88 -5.23 11.84 7.33
CA TYR A 88 -6.36 12.63 6.84
C TYR A 88 -7.22 13.25 7.97
N SER A 89 -8.09 14.20 7.63
CA SER A 89 -9.02 14.78 8.61
C SER A 89 -9.86 13.73 9.32
N LYS A 90 -9.93 13.78 10.64
CA LYS A 90 -10.71 12.83 11.47
C LYS A 90 -12.22 12.87 11.21
N GLU A 91 -12.70 13.93 10.56
CA GLU A 91 -14.10 14.07 10.17
C GLU A 91 -14.45 13.29 8.89
N TYR A 92 -13.45 12.86 8.13
CA TYR A 92 -13.66 12.12 6.90
C TYR A 92 -14.09 10.69 7.16
N ALA A 93 -15.04 10.22 6.35
CA ALA A 93 -15.24 8.80 6.15
C ALA A 93 -14.02 8.23 5.41
N ASN A 94 -13.76 6.94 5.56
CA ASN A 94 -12.71 6.25 4.81
C ASN A 94 -13.17 4.87 4.32
N SER A 95 -12.59 4.41 3.22
CA SER A 95 -12.81 3.05 2.69
C SER A 95 -11.53 2.50 2.07
N PRO A 96 -11.10 1.29 2.45
CA PRO A 96 -10.02 0.62 1.75
C PRO A 96 -10.48 0.16 0.36
N SER A 97 -9.51 0.02 -0.56
CA SER A 97 -9.66 -0.55 -1.89
C SER A 97 -8.53 -1.55 -2.09
N ASN A 98 -8.85 -2.83 -2.24
CA ASN A 98 -7.84 -3.88 -2.44
C ASN A 98 -7.73 -4.19 -3.94
N LEU A 99 -6.55 -4.62 -4.37
CA LEU A 99 -6.47 -5.33 -5.64
C LEU A 99 -7.10 -6.71 -5.44
N GLU A 100 -8.23 -6.96 -6.12
CA GLU A 100 -8.95 -8.24 -6.01
C GLU A 100 -8.40 -9.34 -6.94
N LYS A 101 -7.26 -9.08 -7.58
CA LYS A 101 -6.70 -9.96 -8.61
C LYS A 101 -5.26 -10.32 -8.28
N GLU A 102 -4.93 -11.56 -8.59
CA GLU A 102 -3.57 -12.07 -8.61
C GLU A 102 -2.70 -11.23 -9.56
N ILE A 103 -1.52 -10.85 -9.09
CA ILE A 103 -0.59 -10.03 -9.84
C ILE A 103 0.24 -10.94 -10.73
N ASN A 104 0.02 -10.84 -12.04
CA ASN A 104 0.91 -11.39 -13.06
C ASN A 104 1.74 -10.22 -13.61
N ALA A 105 2.83 -9.88 -12.91
CA ALA A 105 3.59 -8.68 -13.20
C ALA A 105 4.46 -8.82 -14.46
N THR A 106 4.55 -7.75 -15.26
CA THR A 106 5.61 -7.54 -16.25
C THR A 106 6.70 -6.65 -15.65
N GLU A 107 7.95 -6.85 -16.07
CA GLU A 107 9.18 -6.35 -15.43
C GLU A 107 9.31 -4.82 -15.22
N ASP A 108 8.42 -4.00 -15.80
CA ASP A 108 8.53 -2.53 -15.80
C ASP A 108 7.29 -1.80 -15.26
N GLU A 109 6.38 -2.48 -14.56
CA GLU A 109 5.15 -1.87 -14.04
C GLU A 109 5.16 -1.68 -12.52
N GLU A 110 4.79 -0.46 -12.09
CA GLU A 110 4.34 -0.25 -10.72
C GLU A 110 2.86 -0.65 -10.61
N ILE A 111 2.58 -1.55 -9.70
CA ILE A 111 1.26 -2.16 -9.56
C ILE A 111 0.65 -1.67 -8.25
N SER A 112 -0.48 -0.97 -8.35
CA SER A 112 -1.25 -0.58 -7.17
C SER A 112 -1.91 -1.81 -6.56
N ILE A 113 -1.47 -2.20 -5.37
CA ILE A 113 -1.92 -3.44 -4.70
C ILE A 113 -2.95 -3.18 -3.61
N TRP A 114 -2.94 -1.96 -3.07
CA TRP A 114 -3.84 -1.55 -2.01
C TRP A 114 -3.98 -0.03 -2.01
N GLY A 115 -5.14 0.46 -1.61
CA GLY A 115 -5.33 1.87 -1.33
C GLY A 115 -6.35 2.13 -0.24
N LEU A 116 -6.33 3.36 0.26
CA LEU A 116 -7.31 3.89 1.20
C LEU A 116 -7.73 5.27 0.71
N ILE A 117 -9.04 5.49 0.58
CA ILE A 117 -9.59 6.82 0.28
C ILE A 117 -10.25 7.40 1.52
N ALA A 118 -10.15 8.71 1.69
CA ALA A 118 -10.83 9.46 2.73
C ALA A 118 -11.38 10.79 2.19
N GLY A 119 -12.58 11.14 2.64
CA GLY A 119 -13.24 12.41 2.30
C GLY A 119 -14.66 12.51 2.86
N ASP A 120 -15.35 13.60 2.52
CA ASP A 120 -16.76 13.82 2.92
C ASP A 120 -17.70 12.79 2.28
N THR A 121 -17.38 12.39 1.04
CA THR A 121 -18.10 11.38 0.27
C THR A 121 -17.08 10.42 -0.35
N LEU A 122 -17.40 9.14 -0.36
CA LEU A 122 -16.52 8.11 -0.89
C LEU A 122 -17.04 7.60 -2.22
N SER A 123 -16.17 7.58 -3.23
CA SER A 123 -16.42 6.94 -4.52
C SER A 123 -15.32 5.92 -4.76
N VAL A 124 -15.59 4.66 -4.43
CA VAL A 124 -14.66 3.56 -4.67
C VAL A 124 -14.99 2.98 -6.04
N GLY A 125 -14.08 3.13 -7.00
CA GLY A 125 -14.12 2.44 -8.28
C GLY A 125 -13.28 1.17 -8.28
N GLU A 126 -13.30 0.44 -9.39
CA GLU A 126 -12.45 -0.75 -9.57
C GLU A 126 -10.95 -0.41 -9.68
N ASP A 127 -10.64 0.84 -10.06
CA ASP A 127 -9.27 1.34 -10.20
C ASP A 127 -8.86 2.08 -8.91
N ILE A 128 -7.85 1.52 -8.23
CA ILE A 128 -7.30 2.05 -6.97
C ILE A 128 -6.72 3.45 -7.17
N GLU A 129 -5.91 3.64 -8.22
CA GLU A 129 -5.25 4.93 -8.44
C GLU A 129 -6.26 6.01 -8.74
N LYS A 130 -7.24 5.71 -9.60
CA LYS A 130 -8.30 6.66 -9.94
C LYS A 130 -9.08 7.05 -8.69
N SER A 131 -9.49 6.07 -7.89
CA SER A 131 -10.27 6.30 -6.66
C SER A 131 -9.50 7.18 -5.67
N VAL A 132 -8.20 6.94 -5.51
CA VAL A 132 -7.34 7.75 -4.62
C VAL A 132 -7.14 9.15 -5.16
N LYS A 133 -6.82 9.32 -6.45
CA LYS A 133 -6.57 10.64 -7.05
C LYS A 133 -7.84 11.51 -7.14
N GLU A 134 -9.03 10.92 -7.15
CA GLU A 134 -10.31 11.65 -7.13
C GLU A 134 -10.79 11.96 -5.70
N SER A 135 -10.16 11.41 -4.67
CA SER A 135 -10.51 11.63 -3.27
C SER A 135 -9.84 12.89 -2.68
N LYS A 136 -10.37 13.37 -1.55
CA LYS A 136 -9.76 14.50 -0.82
C LYS A 136 -8.39 14.14 -0.25
N TRP A 137 -8.28 12.92 0.27
CA TRP A 137 -7.04 12.33 0.74
C TRP A 137 -7.03 10.85 0.37
N GLY A 138 -5.90 10.35 -0.10
CA GLY A 138 -5.74 8.93 -0.29
C GLY A 138 -4.31 8.44 -0.16
N LEU A 139 -4.20 7.15 0.12
CA LEU A 139 -2.98 6.40 0.25
C LEU A 139 -3.00 5.27 -0.77
N ILE A 140 -1.90 5.10 -1.50
CA ILE A 140 -1.67 3.96 -2.39
C ILE A 140 -0.45 3.21 -1.86
N VAL A 141 -0.52 1.89 -1.80
CA VAL A 141 0.67 1.04 -1.71
C VAL A 141 0.87 0.38 -3.06
N LYS A 142 2.09 0.49 -3.57
CA LYS A 142 2.49 -0.04 -4.86
C LYS A 142 3.61 -1.07 -4.71
N LEU A 143 3.53 -2.06 -5.57
CA LEU A 143 4.53 -3.09 -5.80
C LEU A 143 5.29 -2.77 -7.08
N TYR A 144 6.60 -2.95 -7.08
CA TYR A 144 7.42 -2.92 -8.29
C TYR A 144 8.64 -3.84 -8.16
N PHE A 145 9.33 -4.07 -9.28
CA PHE A 145 10.45 -5.01 -9.37
C PHE A 145 11.71 -4.28 -9.89
N ASP A 146 12.86 -4.53 -9.25
CA ASP A 146 14.17 -3.94 -9.58
C ASP A 146 15.27 -5.00 -9.68
#